data_AF-A0A959UCV9-F1
#
_entry.id   AF-A0A959UCV9-F1
#
_cell.length_a   1.000
_cell.length_b   1.000
_cell.length_c   1.000
_cell.angle_alpha   90.00
_cell.angle_beta   90.00
_cell.angle_gamma   90.00
#
_symmetry.space_group_name_H-M   'P 1'
#
loop_
_entity.id
_entity.type
_entity.pdbx_description
1 polymer ?
#
loop_
_entity_poly.entity_id
_entity_poly.type
_entity_poly.pdbx_seq_one_letter_code
_entity_poly.pdbx_strand_id
1 'polypeptide(L)'
;KMNFYLELLDTQEKQEDDNPSIGIILCPTKDNIEVEYSLKSSAKPIGVSEYKLTHNLPSELKGKVPTAKELKEMLSKAIVQSGLNE
;
A
#
# COMPACT_ATOMS: atom_id res chain seq x y z
N LYS A 1 -2.67 12.53 8.66
CA LYS A 1 -2.40 12.60 7.20
C LYS A 1 -3.06 11.47 6.42
N MET A 2 -3.10 10.23 6.92
CA MET A 2 -3.75 9.11 6.21
C MET A 2 -5.20 9.39 5.78
N ASN A 3 -6.02 9.96 6.65
CA ASN A 3 -7.43 10.27 6.35
C ASN A 3 -7.60 11.16 5.11
N PHE A 4 -6.67 12.08 4.86
CA PHE A 4 -6.71 12.93 3.68
C PHE A 4 -6.55 12.11 2.39
N TYR A 5 -5.63 11.15 2.36
CA TYR A 5 -5.42 10.31 1.19
C TYR A 5 -6.59 9.37 0.93
N LEU A 6 -7.17 8.80 1.99
CA LEU A 6 -8.36 7.95 1.86
C LEU A 6 -9.56 8.75 1.34
N GLU A 7 -9.73 9.98 1.83
CA GLU A 7 -10.81 10.86 1.36
C GLU A 7 -10.60 11.28 -0.10
N LEU A 8 -9.36 11.61 -0.47
CA LEU A 8 -9.01 11.97 -1.84
C LEU A 8 -9.29 10.82 -2.80
N LEU A 9 -8.87 9.60 -2.46
CA LEU A 9 -9.10 8.40 -3.27
C LEU A 9 -10.60 8.09 -3.40
N ASP A 10 -11.33 8.12 -2.29
CA ASP A 10 -12.77 7.89 -2.26
C ASP A 10 -13.55 8.93 -3.09
N THR A 11 -13.01 10.15 -3.25
CA THR A 11 -13.67 11.24 -3.97
C THR A 11 -13.28 11.32 -5.45
N GLN A 12 -12.02 11.08 -5.78
CA GLN A 12 -11.49 11.34 -7.13
C GLN A 12 -11.36 10.09 -7.99
N GLU A 13 -11.01 8.94 -7.39
CA GLU A 13 -10.60 7.76 -8.14
C GLU A 13 -11.61 6.60 -8.02
N LYS A 14 -12.33 6.55 -6.89
CA LYS A 14 -13.27 5.48 -6.56
C LYS A 14 -14.43 5.42 -7.56
N GLN A 15 -14.68 4.24 -8.12
CA GLN A 15 -15.83 3.95 -8.96
C GLN A 15 -17.06 3.53 -8.13
N GLU A 16 -18.24 3.51 -8.75
CA GLU A 16 -19.51 3.23 -8.05
C GLU A 16 -19.55 1.84 -7.39
N ASP A 17 -18.92 0.85 -8.03
CA ASP A 17 -18.86 -0.54 -7.54
C ASP A 17 -17.68 -0.82 -6.58
N ASP A 18 -16.82 0.18 -6.33
CA ASP A 18 -15.66 0.00 -5.48
C ASP A 18 -16.03 0.03 -3.98
N ASN A 19 -15.32 -0.77 -3.20
CA ASN A 19 -15.38 -0.68 -1.74
C ASN A 19 -14.66 0.59 -1.23
N PRO A 20 -14.93 1.03 0.02
CA PRO A 20 -14.18 2.14 0.61
C PRO A 20 -12.66 1.90 0.61
N SER A 21 -11.88 2.95 0.37
CA SER A 21 -10.42 2.89 0.38
C SER A 21 -9.89 2.43 1.73
N ILE A 22 -8.86 1.57 1.73
CA ILE A 22 -8.23 1.02 2.93
C ILE A 22 -6.83 1.61 3.12
N GLY A 23 -6.56 2.16 4.29
CA GLY A 23 -5.23 2.64 4.67
C GLY A 23 -4.40 1.52 5.29
N ILE A 24 -3.18 1.31 4.82
CA ILE A 24 -2.23 0.37 5.44
C ILE A 24 -0.97 1.14 5.83
N ILE A 25 -0.59 1.06 7.10
CA ILE A 25 0.65 1.62 7.62
C ILE A 25 1.60 0.46 7.91
N LEU A 26 2.76 0.49 7.27
CA LEU A 26 3.85 -0.46 7.51
C LEU A 26 4.89 0.20 8.41
N CYS A 27 5.12 -0.39 9.59
CA CYS A 27 6.09 0.13 10.56
C CYS A 27 7.19 -0.92 10.88
N PRO A 28 8.43 -0.51 11.20
CA PRO A 28 9.49 -1.45 11.59
C PRO A 28 9.20 -2.15 12.92
N THR A 29 8.48 -1.45 13.80
CA THR A 29 7.99 -1.95 15.10
C THR A 29 6.60 -1.38 15.33
N LYS A 30 5.76 -2.13 16.03
CA LYS A 30 4.41 -1.68 16.37
C LYS A 30 4.25 -1.53 17.88
N ASP A 31 4.13 -0.29 18.38
CA ASP A 31 3.57 -0.06 19.70
C ASP A 31 2.03 -0.08 19.58
N ASN A 32 1.42 -1.15 20.07
CA ASN A 32 -0.02 -1.36 19.92
C ASN A 32 -0.84 -0.28 20.65
N ILE A 33 -0.34 0.29 21.75
CA ILE A 33 -1.10 1.22 22.57
C ILE A 33 -1.19 2.57 21.85
N GLU A 34 -0.04 3.13 21.46
CA GLU A 34 0.00 4.41 20.76
C GLU A 34 -0.78 4.37 19.44
N VAL A 35 -0.64 3.27 18.70
CA VAL A 35 -1.37 3.05 17.45
C VAL A 35 -2.87 2.96 17.69
N GLU A 36 -3.33 2.19 18.67
CA GLU A 36 -4.76 2.03 18.95
C GLU A 36 -5.38 3.37 19.40
N TYR A 37 -4.71 4.12 20.27
CA TYR A 37 -5.20 5.43 20.70
C TYR A 37 -5.20 6.47 19.58
N SER A 38 -4.20 6.45 18.70
CA SER A 38 -4.15 7.37 17.55
C SER A 38 -5.26 7.07 16.54
N LEU A 39 -5.53 5.78 16.28
CA LEU A 39 -6.51 5.34 15.30
C LEU A 39 -7.95 5.32 15.81
N LYS A 40 -8.18 5.29 17.13
CA LYS A 40 -9.53 5.41 17.73
C LYS A 40 -10.29 6.65 17.26
N SER A 41 -9.57 7.72 16.91
CA SER A 41 -10.16 8.95 16.39
C SER A 41 -10.53 8.90 14.89
N SER A 42 -10.10 7.86 14.16
CA SER A 42 -10.35 7.73 12.72
C SER A 42 -11.57 6.86 12.43
N ALA A 43 -12.51 7.39 11.64
CA ALA A 43 -13.68 6.65 11.15
C ALA A 43 -13.41 5.81 9.89
N LYS A 44 -12.23 5.96 9.26
CA LYS A 44 -11.86 5.26 8.02
C LYS A 44 -11.10 3.97 8.33
N PRO A 45 -11.20 2.92 7.48
CA PRO A 45 -10.52 1.64 7.72
C PRO A 45 -9.00 1.80 7.56
N ILE A 46 -8.28 1.81 8.68
CA ILE A 46 -6.81 1.90 8.72
C ILE A 46 -6.24 0.71 9.49
N GLY A 47 -5.38 -0.07 8.83
CA GLY A 47 -4.61 -1.16 9.42
C GLY A 47 -3.15 -0.76 9.64
N VAL A 48 -2.56 -1.26 10.72
CA VAL A 48 -1.12 -1.09 11.01
C VAL A 48 -0.48 -2.45 11.21
N SER A 49 0.56 -2.71 10.42
CA SER A 49 1.31 -3.96 10.44
C SER A 49 2.80 -3.70 10.55
N GLU A 50 3.47 -4.58 11.28
CA GLU A 50 4.92 -4.59 11.32
C GLU A 50 5.46 -5.26 10.05
N TYR A 51 6.47 -4.66 9.42
CA TYR A 51 7.17 -5.28 8.30
C TYR A 51 8.48 -5.90 8.75
N LYS A 52 8.87 -7.00 8.10
CA LYS A 52 10.15 -7.65 8.32
C LYS A 52 11.01 -7.50 7.08
N LEU A 53 12.20 -6.92 7.22
CA LEU A 53 13.19 -6.89 6.16
C LEU A 53 13.94 -8.21 6.16
N THR A 54 14.03 -8.84 4.99
CA THR A 54 14.77 -10.08 4.79
C THR A 54 15.65 -9.89 3.55
N HIS A 55 16.90 -10.34 3.61
CA HIS A 55 17.79 -10.32 2.44
C HIS A 55 17.47 -11.43 1.44
N ASN A 56 16.73 -12.46 1.85
CA ASN A 56 16.41 -13.62 1.05
C ASN A 56 14.90 -13.79 0.91
N LEU A 57 14.42 -13.91 -0.32
CA LEU A 57 13.02 -14.19 -0.59
C LEU A 57 12.62 -15.55 0.04
N PRO A 58 11.57 -15.60 0.86
CA PRO A 58 11.05 -16.84 1.44
C PRO A 58 10.79 -17.91 0.38
N SER A 59 11.05 -19.17 0.71
CA SER A 59 10.95 -20.30 -0.21
C SER A 59 9.55 -20.43 -0.83
N GLU A 60 8.52 -20.06 -0.07
CA GLU A 60 7.11 -20.13 -0.45
C GLU A 60 6.73 -19.12 -1.55
N LEU A 61 7.52 -18.06 -1.70
CA LEU A 61 7.33 -16.97 -2.66
C LEU A 61 8.27 -17.08 -3.87
N LYS A 62 9.23 -18.02 -3.86
CA LYS A 62 10.12 -18.23 -5.01
C LYS A 62 9.30 -18.57 -6.26
N GLY A 63 9.54 -17.82 -7.33
CA GLY A 63 8.82 -17.96 -8.60
C GLY A 63 7.39 -17.40 -8.61
N LYS A 64 6.88 -16.87 -7.47
CA LYS A 64 5.56 -16.21 -7.39
C LYS A 64 5.63 -14.69 -7.44
N VAL A 65 6.81 -14.13 -7.22
CA VAL A 65 7.07 -12.70 -7.32
C VAL A 65 8.04 -12.46 -8.49
N PRO A 66 7.88 -11.34 -9.22
CA PRO A 66 8.78 -10.98 -10.30
C PRO A 66 10.19 -10.73 -9.76
N THR A 67 11.19 -10.96 -10.61
CA THR A 67 12.56 -10.54 -10.33
C THR A 67 12.67 -9.01 -10.36
N ALA A 68 13.74 -8.48 -9.77
CA ALA A 68 14.00 -7.03 -9.78
C ALA A 68 14.11 -6.46 -11.21
N LYS A 69 14.61 -7.25 -12.16
CA LYS A 69 14.70 -6.85 -13.58
C LYS A 69 13.31 -6.81 -14.23
N GLU A 70 12.54 -7.88 -14.08
CA GLU A 70 11.18 -7.96 -14.64
C GLU A 70 10.28 -6.87 -14.05
N LEU A 71 10.38 -6.61 -12.74
CA LEU A 71 9.61 -5.56 -12.09
C LEU A 71 9.92 -4.17 -12.69
N LYS A 72 11.21 -3.86 -12.95
CA LYS A 72 11.60 -2.60 -13.60
C LYS A 72 11.02 -2.48 -15.01
N GLU A 73 11.07 -3.56 -15.78
CA GLU A 73 10.52 -3.60 -17.14
C GLU A 73 8.99 -3.48 -17.15
N MET A 74 8.30 -4.07 -16.18
CA MET A 74 6.85 -3.93 -16.03
C MET A 74 6.47 -2.49 -15.66
N LEU A 75 7.20 -1.88 -14.73
CA LEU A 75 6.94 -0.50 -14.30
C LEU A 75 7.15 0.48 -15.45
N SER A 76 8.24 0.35 -16.21
CA SER A 76 8.52 1.22 -17.35
C SER A 76 7.44 1.09 -18.44
N LYS A 77 7.00 -0.13 -18.75
CA LYS A 77 5.89 -0.37 -19.69
C LYS A 77 4.58 0.26 -19.21
N ALA A 78 4.25 0.11 -17.92
CA ALA A 78 3.04 0.68 -17.34
C ALA A 78 3.03 2.22 -17.40
N ILE A 79 4.15 2.86 -17.08
CA ILE A 79 4.29 4.33 -17.15
C ILE A 79 4.10 4.83 -18.58
N VAL A 80 4.72 4.17 -19.57
CA VAL A 80 4.59 4.52 -20.99
C VAL A 80 3.16 4.36 -21.50
N GLN A 81 2.44 3.31 -21.05
CA GLN A 81 1.04 3.09 -21.41
C GLN A 81 0.07 4.08 -20.78
N SER A 82 0.43 4.64 -19.61
CA SER A 82 -0.41 5.59 -18.87
C SER A 82 -0.35 7.02 -19.41
N GLY A 83 0.44 7.28 -20.46
CA GLY A 83 0.59 8.62 -21.05
C GLY A 83 1.31 9.63 -20.17
N LEU A 84 1.95 9.20 -19.07
CA LEU A 84 2.75 10.02 -18.15
C LEU A 84 4.17 10.25 -18.69
N ASN A 85 4.28 10.58 -19.98
CA ASN A 85 5.51 11.16 -20.50
C ASN A 85 5.44 12.66 -20.15
N GLU A 86 6.36 13.11 -19.29
CA GLU A 86 6.70 14.54 -19.20
C GLU A 86 7.12 15.09 -20.57
#